data_AF-A0A318Q764-F1
#
_entry.id   AF-A0A318Q764-F1
#
_cell.length_a   1.000
_cell.length_b   1.000
_cell.length_c   1.000
_cell.angle_alpha   90.00
_cell.angle_beta   90.00
_cell.angle_gamma   90.00
#
_symmetry.space_group_name_H-M   'P 1'
#
loop_
_entity.id
_entity.type
_entity.pdbx_description
1 polymer ?
#
loop_
_entity_poly.entity_id
_entity_poly.type
_entity_poly.pdbx_seq_one_letter_code
_entity_poly.pdbx_strand_id
1 'polypeptide(L)' 'MPSLHSDEAAEDFVATADLTRYDLSGFKPMRFEIEPKAAALNMRLPASLLDAVKARAKAKGIPYTRYVRMLLETDVAQAR' A
#
# COMPACT_ATOMS: atom_id res chain seq x y z
N MET A 1 -16.01 11.52 9.81
CA MET A 1 -15.66 10.33 10.61
C MET A 1 -15.53 10.70 12.08
N PRO A 2 -15.92 9.83 13.02
CA PRO A 2 -15.71 10.06 14.46
C PRO A 2 -14.23 9.98 14.82
N SER A 3 -13.86 10.58 15.95
CA SER A 3 -12.53 10.40 16.55
C SER A 3 -12.49 9.04 17.26
N LEU A 4 -11.58 8.16 16.84
CA LEU A 4 -11.38 6.82 17.40
C LEU A 4 -9.98 6.80 18.05
N HIS A 5 -9.91 6.38 19.31
CA HIS A 5 -8.70 6.56 20.14
C HIS A 5 -7.87 5.28 20.33
N SER A 6 -8.34 4.15 19.79
CA SER A 6 -7.63 2.87 19.77
C SER A 6 -8.00 2.08 18.51
N ASP A 7 -7.13 1.13 18.16
CA ASP A 7 -7.39 0.20 17.04
C ASP A 7 -8.62 -0.67 17.34
N GLU A 8 -8.76 -1.17 18.57
CA GLU A 8 -9.95 -1.93 19.03
C GLU A 8 -11.25 -1.12 18.84
N ALA A 9 -11.26 0.16 19.25
CA ALA A 9 -12.43 1.02 19.06
C ALA A 9 -12.73 1.27 17.57
N ALA A 10 -11.70 1.29 16.73
CA ALA A 10 -11.88 1.42 15.29
C ALA A 10 -12.43 0.14 14.65
N GLU A 11 -11.97 -1.03 15.10
CA GLU A 11 -12.49 -2.34 14.67
C GLU A 11 -13.97 -2.49 15.04
N ASP A 12 -14.32 -2.23 16.29
CA ASP A 12 -15.71 -2.27 16.77
C ASP A 12 -16.62 -1.31 16.00
N PHE A 13 -16.13 -0.09 15.73
CA PHE A 13 -16.87 0.89 14.95
C PHE A 13 -17.13 0.41 13.53
N VAL A 14 -16.11 -0.10 12.83
CA VAL A 14 -16.27 -0.60 11.45
C VAL A 14 -17.19 -1.82 11.41
N ALA A 15 -17.15 -2.69 12.43
CA ALA A 15 -17.96 -3.90 12.49
C ALA A 15 -19.46 -3.61 12.73
N THR A 16 -19.78 -2.53 13.45
CA THR A 16 -21.15 -2.28 13.93
C THR A 16 -21.83 -1.05 13.32
N ALA A 17 -21.06 -0.07 12.85
CA ALA A 17 -21.62 1.17 12.31
C ALA A 17 -22.08 1.03 10.86
N ASP A 18 -23.20 1.70 10.54
CA ASP A 18 -23.64 1.90 9.17
C ASP A 18 -22.77 2.97 8.47
N LEU A 19 -21.76 2.52 7.74
CA LEU A 19 -20.75 3.40 7.10
C LEU A 19 -21.33 4.29 6.00
N THR A 20 -22.52 3.99 5.44
CA THR A 20 -23.12 4.81 4.36
C THR A 20 -23.57 6.17 4.85
N ARG A 21 -23.62 6.38 6.17
CA ARG A 21 -24.01 7.65 6.79
C ARG A 21 -22.86 8.64 6.94
N TYR A 22 -21.64 8.24 6.62
CA TYR A 22 -20.45 9.05 6.80
C TYR A 22 -19.92 9.56 5.46
N ASP A 23 -19.39 10.78 5.46
CA ASP A 23 -18.61 11.30 4.34
C ASP A 23 -17.23 10.61 4.31
N LEU A 24 -17.05 9.74 3.33
CA LEU A 24 -15.82 8.99 3.08
C LEU A 24 -15.01 9.56 1.90
N SER A 25 -15.42 10.70 1.33
CA SER A 25 -14.77 11.28 0.13
C SER A 25 -13.30 11.65 0.33
N GLY A 26 -12.88 11.89 1.58
CA GLY A 26 -11.48 12.16 1.95
C GLY A 26 -10.60 10.91 2.06
N PHE A 27 -11.18 9.70 2.05
CA PHE A 27 -10.42 8.45 2.17
C PHE A 27 -9.66 8.16 0.88
N LYS A 28 -8.41 7.72 1.03
CA LYS A 28 -7.57 7.27 -0.08
C LYS A 28 -7.33 5.78 0.05
N PRO A 29 -7.45 4.99 -1.04
CA PRO A 29 -7.10 3.58 -1.00
C PRO A 29 -5.70 3.36 -0.44
N MET A 30 -5.60 2.56 0.61
CA MET A 30 -4.33 2.16 1.21
C MET A 30 -4.14 0.67 0.97
N ARG A 31 -2.98 0.29 0.41
CA ARG A 31 -2.59 -1.10 0.22
C ARG A 31 -1.57 -1.46 1.30
N PHE A 32 -1.96 -2.35 2.20
CA PHE A 32 -1.08 -2.89 3.23
C PHE A 32 -0.17 -3.97 2.63
N GLU A 33 1.07 -4.06 3.12
CA GLU A 33 1.92 -5.24 2.89
C GLU A 33 1.40 -6.34 3.82
N ILE A 34 0.62 -7.29 3.30
CA ILE A 34 0.00 -8.35 4.11
C ILE A 34 0.98 -9.51 4.36
N GLU A 35 1.85 -9.82 3.38
CA GLU A 35 2.82 -10.91 3.53
C GLU A 35 4.12 -10.45 4.21
N PRO A 36 4.66 -11.25 5.15
CA PRO A 36 5.93 -10.97 5.80
C PRO A 36 7.10 -11.05 4.80
N LYS A 37 8.15 -10.27 5.05
CA LYS A 37 9.38 -10.24 4.23
C LYS A 37 10.23 -11.49 4.48
N ALA A 38 9.83 -12.62 3.90
CA ALA A 38 10.45 -13.94 4.14
C ALA A 38 11.61 -14.29 3.20
N ALA A 39 11.71 -13.64 2.03
CA ALA A 39 12.74 -13.92 1.02
C ALA A 39 13.32 -12.63 0.40
N ALA A 40 14.53 -12.74 -0.13
CA ALA A 40 15.26 -11.63 -0.76
C ALA A 40 15.37 -11.80 -2.27
N LEU A 41 15.22 -10.71 -3.01
CA LEU A 41 15.44 -10.63 -4.45
C LEU A 41 16.71 -9.83 -4.74
N ASN A 42 17.78 -10.50 -5.17
CA ASN A 42 19.06 -9.88 -5.51
C ASN A 42 19.21 -9.84 -7.04
N MET A 43 19.33 -8.64 -7.63
CA MET A 43 19.47 -8.47 -9.08
C MET A 43 20.34 -7.27 -9.46
N ARG A 44 20.87 -7.28 -10.68
CA ARG A 44 21.55 -6.12 -11.29
C ARG A 44 20.59 -5.39 -12.23
N LEU A 45 20.65 -4.06 -12.22
CA LEU A 45 19.82 -3.19 -13.05
C LEU A 45 20.69 -2.11 -13.70
N PRO A 46 20.35 -1.65 -14.92
CA PRO A 46 20.90 -0.42 -15.46
C PRO A 46 20.66 0.76 -14.52
N ALA A 47 21.64 1.65 -14.36
CA ALA A 47 21.53 2.81 -13.46
C ALA A 47 20.32 3.70 -13.81
N SER A 48 20.11 3.97 -15.09
CA SER A 48 18.97 4.75 -15.58
C SER A 48 17.62 4.16 -15.20
N LEU A 49 17.50 2.83 -15.18
CA LEU A 49 16.27 2.16 -14.77
C LEU A 49 16.04 2.31 -13.26
N LEU A 50 17.09 2.13 -12.45
CA LEU A 50 16.99 2.31 -11.00
C LEU A 50 16.56 3.74 -10.64
N ASP A 51 17.10 4.74 -11.33
CA ASP A 51 16.75 6.14 -11.10
C ASP A 51 15.29 6.43 -11.48
N ALA A 52 14.81 5.90 -12.61
CA ALA A 52 13.42 6.02 -13.01
C ALA A 52 12.46 5.37 -11.98
N VAL A 53 12.82 4.21 -11.43
CA VAL A 53 12.05 3.53 -10.37
C VAL A 53 12.00 4.38 -9.11
N LYS A 54 13.13 4.94 -8.66
CA LYS A 54 13.19 5.84 -7.50
C LYS A 54 12.34 7.10 -7.70
N ALA A 55 12.40 7.71 -8.88
CA ALA A 55 11.60 8.90 -9.20
C ALA A 55 10.09 8.63 -9.13
N ARG A 56 9.64 7.49 -9.69
CA ARG A 56 8.23 7.07 -9.62
C ARG A 56 7.78 6.77 -8.19
N ALA A 57 8.63 6.12 -7.39
CA ALA A 57 8.33 5.84 -5.99
C ALA A 57 8.19 7.15 -5.18
N LYS A 58 9.08 8.13 -5.40
CA LYS A 58 9.00 9.46 -4.79
C LYS A 58 7.70 10.18 -5.15
N ALA A 59 7.30 10.16 -6.43
CA ALA A 59 6.03 10.75 -6.88
C ALA A 59 4.79 10.11 -6.21
N LYS A 60 4.90 8.85 -5.79
CA LYS A 60 3.86 8.10 -5.04
C LYS A 60 3.99 8.21 -3.53
N GLY A 61 5.02 8.90 -3.01
CA GLY A 61 5.24 9.04 -1.57
C GLY A 61 5.61 7.75 -0.84
N ILE A 62 6.17 6.76 -1.54
CA ILE A 62 6.54 5.45 -0.96
C ILE A 62 8.03 5.13 -1.16
N PRO A 63 8.65 4.31 -0.28
CA PRO A 63 10.01 3.82 -0.51
C PRO A 63 10.12 3.05 -1.83
N TYR A 64 11.24 3.21 -2.55
CA TYR A 64 11.41 2.55 -3.85
C TYR A 64 11.41 1.02 -3.77
N THR A 65 11.86 0.44 -2.66
CA THR A 65 11.79 -1.01 -2.41
C THR A 65 10.34 -1.51 -2.29
N ARG A 66 9.48 -0.76 -1.61
CA ARG A 66 8.03 -1.00 -1.57
C ARG A 66 7.42 -0.87 -2.97
N TYR A 67 7.83 0.14 -3.73
CA TYR A 67 7.36 0.33 -5.11
C TYR A 67 7.74 -0.86 -6.02
N VAL A 68 8.97 -1.36 -5.95
CA VAL A 68 9.39 -2.56 -6.70
C VAL A 68 8.54 -3.78 -6.34
N ARG A 69 8.34 -4.05 -5.04
CA ARG A 69 7.46 -5.14 -4.59
C ARG A 69 6.05 -5.00 -5.15
N MET A 70 5.46 -3.81 -5.06
CA MET A 70 4.12 -3.53 -5.56
C MET A 70 3.98 -3.79 -7.06
N LEU A 71 5.01 -3.48 -7.85
CA LEU A 71 5.05 -3.78 -9.29
C LEU A 71 5.04 -5.29 -9.53
N LEU A 72 5.89 -6.05 -8.82
CA LEU A 72 5.95 -7.51 -8.94
C LEU A 72 4.63 -8.18 -8.55
N GLU A 73 4.03 -7.77 -7.43
CA GLU A 73 2.73 -8.28 -6.99
C GLU A 73 1.62 -7.98 -8.01
N THR A 74 1.63 -6.78 -8.60
CA THR A 74 0.61 -6.38 -9.57
C THR A 74 0.75 -7.15 -10.88
N ASP A 75 1.97 -7.33 -11.37
CA ASP A 75 2.27 -8.09 -12.59
C ASP A 75 1.85 -9.56 -12.45
N VAL A 76 2.26 -10.21 -11.36
CA VAL A 76 1.91 -11.62 -11.08
C VAL A 76 0.40 -11.81 -10.85
N ALA A 77 -0.28 -10.83 -10.24
CA ALA A 77 -1.72 -10.89 -10.04
C ALA A 77 -2.52 -10.69 -11.33
N GLN A 78 -2.01 -9.89 -12.29
CA GLN A 78 -2.66 -9.68 -13.59
C GLN A 78 -2.52 -10.87 -14.55
N ALA A 79 -1.55 -11.74 -14.32
CA ALA A 79 -1.34 -12.96 -15.11
C ALA A 79 -2.22 -14.16 -14.69
N ARG A 80 -3.09 -13.97 -13.69
CA ARG A 80 -4.04 -14.98 -13.17
C ARG A 80 -5.46 -14.67 -13.63
#